data_AF-A0A653BCD6-F1
#
_entry.id   AF-A0A653BCD6-F1
#
_cell.length_a   1.000
_cell.length_b   1.000
_cell.length_c   1.000
_cell.angle_alpha   90.00
_cell.angle_beta   90.00
_cell.angle_gamma   90.00
#
_symmetry.space_group_name_H-M   'P 1'
#
loop_
_entity.id
_entity.type
_entity.pdbx_description
1 polymer ?
#
loop_
_entity_poly.entity_id
_entity_poly.type
_entity_poly.pdbx_seq_one_letter_code
_entity_poly.pdbx_strand_id
1 'polypeptide(L)'
;MAKDPNDFTEATKTKVFKRAGYQCSFPGCSIILVGPHSDDNVGGVVSIGEAAHIAGARPAPNNRYDSHMTPEQRSHHSNAIALCRTHAKLIDSDEDKYTIPLLCAWKTNHEERISREQAGERIEEEYYEKPYEKCSNDELASDRIYRQGLIKKDVSERTSFALKLFLFGCLGAVVIFLWYWINGGVTFYMVFAGAVLVAAPVMLAFALIDTKSEFILRQEAAIREINVRLKERGAE
;
A
#
# COMPACT_ATOMS: atom_id res chain seq x y z
N MET A 1 -21.60 41.73 -11.58
CA MET A 1 -20.63 42.40 -10.69
C MET A 1 -19.27 42.30 -11.35
N ALA A 2 -18.53 43.40 -11.49
CA ALA A 2 -17.18 43.35 -12.06
C ALA A 2 -16.30 42.42 -11.18
N LYS A 3 -15.51 41.57 -11.82
CA LYS A 3 -14.60 40.65 -11.12
C LYS A 3 -13.54 41.47 -10.38
N ASP A 4 -13.32 41.18 -9.11
CA ASP A 4 -12.32 41.92 -8.33
C ASP A 4 -10.92 41.68 -8.91
N PRO A 5 -10.11 42.73 -9.12
CA PRO A 5 -8.76 42.58 -9.67
C PRO A 5 -7.79 41.81 -8.76
N ASN A 6 -8.08 41.68 -7.47
CA ASN A 6 -7.27 40.93 -6.51
C ASN A 6 -7.60 39.42 -6.50
N ASP A 7 -8.74 39.02 -7.07
CA ASP A 7 -9.20 37.63 -7.10
C ASP A 7 -8.60 36.88 -8.29
N PHE A 8 -8.36 35.57 -8.11
CA PHE A 8 -7.83 34.74 -9.18
C PHE A 8 -8.79 34.62 -10.37
N THR A 9 -8.27 34.81 -11.57
CA THR A 9 -8.98 34.44 -12.80
C THR A 9 -9.18 32.93 -12.88
N GLU A 10 -10.16 32.44 -13.64
CA GLU A 10 -10.35 30.99 -13.82
C GLU A 10 -9.14 30.35 -14.52
N ALA A 11 -8.48 31.10 -15.42
CA ALA A 11 -7.23 30.72 -16.03
C ALA A 11 -6.11 30.58 -14.99
N THR A 12 -6.02 31.51 -14.02
CA THR A 12 -5.06 31.43 -12.91
C THR A 12 -5.35 30.20 -12.06
N LYS A 13 -6.59 29.98 -11.62
CA LYS A 13 -6.98 28.81 -10.81
C LYS A 13 -6.64 27.50 -11.51
N THR A 14 -6.98 27.40 -12.80
CA THR A 14 -6.65 26.23 -13.63
C THR A 14 -5.14 25.99 -13.68
N LYS A 15 -4.34 27.05 -13.83
CA LYS A 15 -2.87 26.96 -13.80
C LYS A 15 -2.36 26.43 -12.46
N VAL A 16 -2.90 26.93 -11.35
CA VAL A 16 -2.52 26.48 -9.99
C VAL A 16 -2.82 25.00 -9.80
N PHE A 17 -4.03 24.55 -10.13
CA PHE A 17 -4.40 23.14 -10.00
C PHE A 17 -3.59 22.21 -10.91
N LYS A 18 -3.30 22.62 -12.15
CA LYS A 18 -2.45 21.85 -13.08
C LYS A 18 -1.03 21.68 -12.53
N ARG A 19 -0.44 22.75 -11.99
CA ARG A 19 0.91 22.69 -11.38
C ARG A 19 0.94 21.80 -10.15
N ALA A 20 -0.13 21.80 -9.37
CA ALA A 20 -0.27 20.94 -8.20
C ALA A 20 -0.70 19.50 -8.53
N GLY A 21 -0.79 19.11 -9.81
CA GLY A 21 -1.24 17.78 -10.22
C GLY A 21 -2.67 17.45 -9.80
N TYR A 22 -3.51 18.46 -9.59
CA TYR A 22 -4.82 18.35 -8.95
C TYR A 22 -4.80 17.64 -7.59
N GLN A 23 -3.71 17.78 -6.84
CA GLN A 23 -3.58 17.27 -5.47
C GLN A 23 -3.45 18.41 -4.46
N CYS A 24 -3.92 18.17 -3.24
CA CYS A 24 -3.75 19.11 -2.12
C CYS A 24 -2.26 19.30 -1.79
N SER A 25 -1.80 20.55 -1.72
CA SER A 25 -0.41 20.92 -1.38
C SER A 25 -0.13 20.96 0.13
N PHE A 26 -1.08 20.59 0.97
CA PHE A 26 -0.87 20.47 2.42
C PHE A 26 0.04 19.26 2.72
N PRO A 27 1.11 19.41 3.54
CA PRO A 27 2.00 18.31 3.88
C PRO A 27 1.25 17.09 4.46
N GLY A 28 1.45 15.92 3.87
CA GLY A 28 0.83 14.67 4.31
C GLY A 28 -0.64 14.46 3.88
N CYS A 29 -1.23 15.37 3.10
CA CYS A 29 -2.60 15.20 2.61
C CYS A 29 -2.66 14.53 1.23
N SER A 30 -2.07 15.15 0.20
CA SER A 30 -2.03 14.67 -1.20
C SER A 30 -3.36 14.16 -1.80
N ILE A 31 -4.51 14.51 -1.21
CA ILE A 31 -5.82 14.08 -1.73
C ILE A 31 -6.08 14.66 -3.11
N ILE A 32 -6.67 13.85 -3.98
CA ILE A 32 -7.11 14.27 -5.30
C ILE A 32 -8.24 15.30 -5.15
N LEU A 33 -8.09 16.45 -5.80
CA LEU A 33 -8.99 17.60 -5.68
C LEU A 33 -10.17 17.55 -6.66
N VAL A 34 -10.06 16.77 -7.73
CA VAL A 34 -11.07 16.66 -8.78
C VAL A 34 -11.44 15.21 -9.06
N GLY A 35 -12.71 14.95 -9.35
CA GLY A 35 -13.22 13.62 -9.64
C GLY A 35 -14.42 13.66 -10.58
N PRO A 36 -14.89 12.49 -11.04
CA PRO A 36 -16.06 12.41 -11.91
C PRO A 36 -17.35 12.77 -11.15
N HIS A 37 -18.28 13.43 -11.83
CA HIS A 37 -19.67 13.57 -11.37
C HIS A 37 -20.51 12.41 -11.92
N SER A 38 -21.56 11.99 -11.20
CA SER A 38 -22.42 10.87 -11.62
C SER A 38 -23.39 11.22 -12.77
N ASP A 39 -23.62 12.51 -13.01
CA ASP A 39 -24.42 13.03 -14.11
C ASP A 39 -23.52 13.83 -15.07
N ASP A 40 -23.37 13.31 -16.28
CA ASP A 40 -22.56 13.91 -17.35
C ASP A 40 -23.16 15.21 -17.88
N ASN A 41 -24.47 15.45 -17.68
CA ASN A 41 -25.16 16.64 -18.22
C ASN A 41 -24.90 17.92 -17.42
N VAL A 42 -24.34 17.82 -16.21
CA VAL A 42 -24.07 18.96 -15.30
C VAL A 42 -22.58 19.32 -15.29
N GLY A 43 -21.85 18.98 -16.36
CA GLY A 43 -20.43 19.31 -16.54
C GLY A 43 -19.45 18.19 -16.12
N GLY A 44 -19.95 17.04 -15.66
CA GLY A 44 -19.18 15.78 -15.55
C GLY A 44 -18.06 15.75 -14.50
N VAL A 45 -17.80 16.83 -13.77
CA VAL A 45 -16.66 16.94 -12.84
C VAL A 45 -17.10 17.51 -11.49
N VAL A 46 -16.60 16.90 -10.42
CA VAL A 46 -16.68 17.39 -9.04
C VAL A 46 -15.31 17.93 -8.63
N SER A 47 -15.27 19.11 -8.02
CA SER A 47 -14.05 19.67 -7.42
C SER A 47 -14.25 19.95 -5.94
N ILE A 48 -13.33 19.46 -5.11
CA ILE A 48 -13.19 19.77 -3.69
C ILE A 48 -11.95 20.65 -3.41
N GLY A 49 -11.29 21.11 -4.47
CA GLY A 49 -10.12 21.96 -4.40
C GLY A 49 -10.44 23.45 -4.38
N GLU A 50 -9.56 24.21 -3.74
CA GLU A 50 -9.58 25.66 -3.65
C GLU A 50 -8.17 26.21 -3.91
N ALA A 51 -8.09 27.31 -4.67
CA ALA A 51 -6.86 28.05 -4.87
C ALA A 51 -6.79 29.16 -3.82
N ALA A 52 -6.12 28.88 -2.71
CA ALA A 52 -6.00 29.81 -1.59
C ALA A 52 -4.89 30.83 -1.83
N HIS A 53 -5.10 32.06 -1.36
CA HIS A 53 -4.08 33.10 -1.38
C HIS A 53 -3.03 32.83 -0.30
N ILE A 54 -1.75 32.92 -0.67
CA ILE A 54 -0.63 32.85 0.28
C ILE A 54 -0.58 34.15 1.10
N ALA A 55 -0.48 35.28 0.40
CA ALA A 55 -0.69 36.62 0.96
C ALA A 55 -2.09 37.12 0.56
N GLY A 56 -2.84 37.63 1.53
CA GLY A 56 -4.25 37.96 1.38
C GLY A 56 -4.56 38.93 0.24
N ALA A 57 -5.70 38.70 -0.41
CA ALA A 57 -6.18 39.54 -1.52
C ALA A 57 -6.58 40.95 -1.06
N ARG A 58 -7.02 41.12 0.19
CA ARG A 58 -7.64 42.35 0.72
C ARG A 58 -7.17 42.63 2.14
N PRO A 59 -7.21 43.87 2.65
CA PRO A 59 -6.96 44.09 4.07
C PRO A 59 -8.07 43.42 4.89
N ALA A 60 -7.72 42.42 5.69
CA ALA A 60 -8.63 41.80 6.64
C ALA A 60 -7.83 41.31 7.86
N PRO A 61 -8.46 41.17 9.04
CA PRO A 61 -7.84 40.42 10.12
C PRO A 61 -7.63 38.97 9.66
N ASN A 62 -6.48 38.39 10.00
CA ASN A 62 -6.19 36.96 9.81
C ASN A 62 -5.96 36.48 8.37
N ASN A 63 -5.42 37.32 7.48
CA ASN A 63 -5.20 36.92 6.08
C ASN A 63 -3.83 37.24 5.47
N ARG A 64 -2.80 37.51 6.28
CA ARG A 64 -1.42 37.71 5.78
C ARG A 64 -1.33 38.77 4.68
N TYR A 65 -2.17 39.80 4.74
CA TYR A 65 -2.21 40.84 3.71
C TYR A 65 -0.91 41.64 3.69
N ASP A 66 -0.26 41.71 2.53
CA ASP A 66 0.87 42.59 2.29
C ASP A 66 0.41 43.83 1.52
N SER A 67 0.55 45.03 2.10
CA SER A 67 0.17 46.30 1.46
C SER A 67 1.06 46.69 0.28
N HIS A 68 2.26 46.11 0.16
CA HIS A 68 3.19 46.41 -0.92
C HIS A 68 2.89 45.63 -2.21
N MET A 69 1.98 44.65 -2.18
CA MET A 69 1.59 43.88 -3.36
C MET A 69 0.58 44.61 -4.24
N THR A 70 0.84 44.64 -5.55
CA THR A 70 -0.12 45.13 -6.55
C THR A 70 -1.26 44.13 -6.77
N PRO A 71 -2.41 44.55 -7.32
CA PRO A 71 -3.50 43.62 -7.66
C PRO A 71 -3.07 42.48 -8.58
N GLU A 72 -2.16 42.75 -9.53
CA GLU A 72 -1.59 41.75 -10.43
C GLU A 72 -0.76 40.73 -9.67
N GLN A 73 0.03 41.16 -8.68
CA GLN A 73 0.81 40.25 -7.85
C GLN A 73 -0.08 39.39 -6.95
N ARG A 74 -1.15 39.98 -6.38
CA ARG A 74 -2.11 39.26 -5.53
C ARG A 74 -2.86 38.17 -6.28
N SER A 75 -3.26 38.47 -7.53
CA SER A 75 -3.99 37.57 -8.42
C SER A 75 -3.06 36.68 -9.28
N HIS A 76 -1.74 36.75 -9.09
CA HIS A 76 -0.78 35.92 -9.80
C HIS A 76 -0.73 34.50 -9.20
N HIS A 77 -0.52 33.49 -10.05
CA HIS A 77 -0.41 32.10 -9.59
C HIS A 77 0.77 31.87 -8.64
N SER A 78 1.76 32.77 -8.59
CA SER A 78 2.85 32.70 -7.61
C SER A 78 2.33 32.88 -6.18
N ASN A 79 1.29 33.70 -5.99
CA ASN A 79 0.65 33.98 -4.71
C ASN A 79 -0.48 32.98 -4.36
N ALA A 80 -0.59 31.88 -5.10
CA ALA A 80 -1.63 30.89 -4.90
C ALA A 80 -1.05 29.52 -4.49
N ILE A 81 -1.78 28.80 -3.65
CA ILE A 81 -1.54 27.40 -3.28
C ILE A 81 -2.81 26.58 -3.48
N ALA A 82 -2.70 25.37 -4.01
CA ALA A 82 -3.84 24.47 -4.24
C ALA A 82 -4.09 23.61 -2.99
N LEU A 83 -5.27 23.72 -2.37
CA LEU A 83 -5.62 23.00 -1.16
C LEU A 83 -7.01 22.36 -1.30
N CYS A 84 -7.31 21.34 -0.50
CA CYS A 84 -8.71 20.94 -0.32
C CYS A 84 -9.43 21.97 0.56
N ARG A 85 -10.76 22.06 0.47
CA ARG A 85 -11.56 23.02 1.27
C ARG A 85 -11.24 22.99 2.76
N THR A 86 -10.95 21.82 3.32
CA THR A 86 -10.58 21.67 4.73
C THR A 86 -9.26 22.39 5.06
N HIS A 87 -8.22 22.15 4.27
CA HIS A 87 -6.91 22.76 4.51
C HIS A 87 -6.86 24.23 4.10
N ALA A 88 -7.61 24.65 3.08
CA ALA A 88 -7.80 26.06 2.74
C ALA A 88 -8.37 26.82 3.94
N LYS A 89 -9.47 26.32 4.51
CA LYS A 89 -10.05 26.91 5.73
C LYS A 89 -9.09 26.88 6.93
N LEU A 90 -8.33 25.79 7.09
CA LEU A 90 -7.37 25.67 8.19
C LEU A 90 -6.29 26.76 8.14
N ILE A 91 -5.68 26.98 6.97
CA ILE A 91 -4.61 27.98 6.84
C ILE A 91 -5.12 29.41 7.03
N ASP A 92 -6.37 29.68 6.64
CA ASP A 92 -7.00 31.00 6.81
C ASP A 92 -7.48 31.24 8.25
N SER A 93 -7.56 30.20 9.07
CA SER A 93 -8.01 30.32 10.47
C SER A 93 -6.88 30.66 11.44
N ASP A 94 -5.61 30.47 11.05
CA ASP A 94 -4.44 30.60 11.94
C ASP A 94 -3.24 31.17 11.16
N GLU A 95 -3.23 32.50 10.95
CA GLU A 95 -2.21 33.15 10.12
C GLU A 95 -0.81 33.17 10.74
N ASP A 96 -0.74 33.19 12.07
CA ASP A 96 0.52 33.20 12.82
C ASP A 96 1.25 31.87 12.67
N LYS A 97 0.50 30.76 12.68
CA LYS A 97 1.06 29.43 12.42
C LYS A 97 1.37 29.21 10.94
N TYR A 98 0.47 29.61 10.06
CA TYR A 98 0.58 29.36 8.62
C TYR A 98 1.10 30.59 7.87
N THR A 99 2.35 30.95 8.13
CA THR A 99 3.00 32.15 7.58
C THR A 99 3.23 32.10 6.05
N ILE A 100 3.42 33.26 5.41
CA ILE A 100 3.75 33.36 3.98
C ILE A 100 4.96 32.48 3.59
N PRO A 101 6.12 32.55 4.30
CA PRO A 101 7.27 31.72 3.97
C PRO A 101 6.97 30.21 4.04
N LEU A 102 6.17 29.79 5.02
CA LEU A 102 5.80 28.39 5.19
C LEU A 102 4.93 27.90 4.02
N LEU A 103 3.91 28.66 3.64
CA LEU A 103 3.03 28.31 2.52
C LEU A 103 3.77 28.32 1.17
N CYS A 104 4.71 29.27 0.98
CA CYS A 104 5.60 29.26 -0.16
C CYS A 104 6.48 28.00 -0.21
N ALA A 105 7.04 27.58 0.93
CA ALA A 105 7.84 26.36 1.02
C ALA A 105 7.00 25.11 0.68
N TRP A 106 5.79 25.00 1.22
CA TRP A 106 4.88 23.88 0.93
C TRP A 106 4.54 23.79 -0.55
N LYS A 107 4.22 24.93 -1.16
CA LYS A 107 3.95 24.99 -2.59
C LYS A 107 5.14 24.53 -3.41
N THR A 108 6.34 25.05 -3.14
CA THR A 108 7.57 24.68 -3.86
C THR A 108 7.83 23.17 -3.73
N ASN A 109 7.81 22.64 -2.51
CA ASN A 109 8.06 21.23 -2.26
C ASN A 109 7.02 20.34 -2.94
N HIS A 110 5.74 20.73 -2.92
CA HIS A 110 4.66 20.00 -3.60
C HIS A 110 4.82 20.03 -5.11
N GLU A 111 5.07 21.19 -5.71
CA GLU A 111 5.28 21.30 -7.16
C GLU A 111 6.52 20.53 -7.63
N GLU A 112 7.59 20.50 -6.83
CA GLU A 112 8.77 19.67 -7.08
C GLU A 112 8.43 18.16 -7.04
N ARG A 113 7.70 17.72 -6.00
CA ARG A 113 7.21 16.34 -5.91
C ARG A 113 6.37 15.96 -7.14
N ILE A 114 5.41 16.80 -7.54
CA ILE A 114 4.59 16.57 -8.73
C ILE A 114 5.45 16.52 -10.00
N SER A 115 6.45 17.39 -10.13
CA SER A 115 7.37 17.37 -11.27
C SER A 115 8.14 16.05 -11.37
N ARG A 116 8.61 15.51 -10.25
CA ARG A 116 9.30 14.22 -10.18
C ARG A 116 8.37 13.05 -10.51
N GLU A 117 7.16 13.04 -9.95
CA GLU A 117 6.14 12.02 -10.28
C GLU A 117 5.77 12.05 -11.77
N GLN A 118 5.58 13.24 -12.34
CA GLN A 118 5.30 13.42 -13.76
C GLN A 118 6.44 12.91 -14.65
N ALA A 119 7.70 13.06 -14.21
CA ALA A 119 8.87 12.53 -14.90
C ALA A 119 8.97 10.98 -14.81
N GLY A 120 8.08 10.33 -14.06
CA GLY A 120 8.13 8.90 -13.81
C GLY A 120 9.24 8.50 -12.84
N GLU A 121 9.80 9.46 -12.09
CA GLU A 121 10.68 9.12 -10.99
C GLU A 121 9.87 8.33 -9.97
N ARG A 122 10.34 7.12 -9.62
CA ARG A 122 9.86 6.45 -8.43
C ARG A 122 10.30 7.31 -7.25
N ILE A 123 9.42 8.18 -6.78
CA ILE A 123 9.56 8.75 -5.45
C ILE A 123 9.41 7.56 -4.52
N GLU A 124 10.55 7.00 -4.10
CA GLU A 124 10.56 6.07 -2.98
C GLU A 124 9.84 6.79 -1.85
N GLU A 125 8.71 6.23 -1.44
CA GLU A 125 7.91 6.73 -0.33
C GLU A 125 8.85 7.14 0.80
N GLU A 126 9.01 8.44 0.98
CA GLU A 126 9.55 9.01 2.19
C GLU A 126 8.59 8.55 3.30
N TYR A 127 9.06 7.56 4.06
CA TYR A 127 8.41 6.94 5.23
C TYR A 127 7.45 5.74 4.98
N TYR A 128 7.84 4.76 4.15
CA TYR A 128 7.55 3.36 4.52
C TYR A 128 8.66 2.90 5.46
N GLU A 129 8.45 3.06 6.76
CA GLU A 129 9.37 2.58 7.79
C GLU A 129 9.57 1.07 7.56
N LYS A 130 10.74 0.67 7.00
CA LYS A 130 10.99 -0.74 6.71
C LYS A 130 10.87 -1.49 8.03
N PRO A 131 10.04 -2.54 8.16
CA PRO A 131 9.68 -3.13 9.46
C PRO A 131 10.87 -3.52 10.36
N TYR A 132 12.04 -3.71 9.76
CA TYR A 132 13.26 -4.19 10.40
C TYR A 132 14.35 -3.13 10.56
N GLU A 133 14.09 -1.86 10.21
CA GLU A 133 15.11 -0.81 10.20
C GLU A 133 15.57 -0.43 11.61
N LYS A 134 14.64 -0.37 12.57
CA LYS A 134 14.92 -0.05 13.98
C LYS A 134 15.28 -1.26 14.85
N CYS A 135 15.06 -2.48 14.38
CA CYS A 135 15.38 -3.68 15.15
C CYS A 135 16.89 -3.82 15.33
N SER A 136 17.32 -4.17 16.54
CA SER A 136 18.68 -4.61 16.86
C SER A 136 19.00 -5.95 16.19
N ASN A 137 20.28 -6.28 16.06
CA ASN A 137 20.69 -7.56 15.46
C ASN A 137 20.17 -8.76 16.25
N ASP A 138 20.08 -8.64 17.58
CA ASP A 138 19.55 -9.70 18.45
C ASP A 138 18.04 -9.90 18.23
N GLU A 139 17.27 -8.81 18.08
CA GLU A 139 15.84 -8.88 17.75
C GLU A 139 15.62 -9.51 16.36
N LEU A 140 16.44 -9.14 15.38
CA LEU A 140 16.40 -9.74 14.04
C LEU A 140 16.74 -11.24 14.08
N ALA A 141 17.79 -11.63 14.81
CA ALA A 141 18.16 -13.03 14.97
C ALA A 141 17.07 -13.84 15.68
N SER A 142 16.46 -13.27 16.73
CA SER A 142 15.34 -13.88 17.46
C SER A 142 14.11 -14.06 16.56
N ASP A 143 13.71 -13.04 15.80
CA ASP A 143 12.57 -13.13 14.87
C ASP A 143 12.83 -14.16 13.76
N ARG A 144 14.06 -14.19 13.21
CA ARG A 144 14.50 -15.22 12.26
C ARG A 144 14.31 -16.63 12.81
N ILE A 145 14.78 -16.89 14.04
CA ILE A 145 14.66 -18.19 14.72
C ILE A 145 13.19 -18.54 14.95
N TYR A 146 12.40 -17.58 15.43
CA TYR A 146 10.96 -17.76 15.67
C TYR A 146 10.23 -18.18 14.38
N ARG A 147 10.44 -17.47 13.28
CA ARG A 147 9.82 -17.77 11.98
C ARG A 147 10.27 -19.11 11.41
N GLN A 148 11.55 -19.46 11.54
CA GLN A 148 12.04 -20.79 11.19
C GLN A 148 11.33 -21.89 12.01
N GLY A 149 11.04 -21.62 13.28
CA GLY A 149 10.24 -22.51 14.14
C GLY A 149 8.82 -22.71 13.60
N LEU A 150 8.15 -21.63 13.15
CA LEU A 150 6.82 -21.72 12.55
C LEU A 150 6.80 -22.58 11.29
N ILE A 151 7.79 -22.40 10.39
CA ILE A 151 7.91 -23.21 9.17
C ILE A 151 8.16 -24.68 9.52
N LYS A 152 9.07 -24.97 10.45
CA LYS A 152 9.34 -26.34 10.91
C LYS A 152 8.09 -27.01 11.48
N LYS A 153 7.28 -26.27 12.24
CA LYS A 153 6.03 -26.76 12.81
C LYS A 153 5.01 -27.11 11.72
N ASP A 154 4.79 -26.21 10.75
CA ASP A 154 3.88 -26.46 9.61
C ASP A 154 4.32 -27.67 8.78
N VAL A 155 5.62 -27.79 8.47
CA VAL A 155 6.17 -28.96 7.77
C VAL A 155 5.95 -30.24 8.59
N SER A 156 6.17 -30.21 9.90
CA SER A 156 5.96 -31.36 10.78
C SER A 156 4.48 -31.79 10.83
N GLU A 157 3.55 -30.85 10.91
CA GLU A 157 2.11 -31.15 10.92
C GLU A 157 1.65 -31.76 9.60
N ARG A 158 2.09 -31.21 8.46
CA ARG A 158 1.76 -31.73 7.13
C ARG A 158 2.35 -33.10 6.86
N THR A 159 3.62 -33.30 7.22
CA THR A 159 4.29 -34.60 7.07
C THR A 159 3.64 -35.66 7.96
N SER A 160 3.27 -35.32 9.19
CA SER A 160 2.51 -36.20 10.09
C SER A 160 1.14 -36.57 9.50
N PHE A 161 0.42 -35.60 8.95
CA PHE A 161 -0.87 -35.83 8.30
C PHE A 161 -0.74 -36.71 7.05
N ALA A 162 0.23 -36.42 6.17
CA ALA A 162 0.54 -37.20 4.99
C ALA A 162 0.90 -38.65 5.33
N LEU A 163 1.72 -38.86 6.37
CA LEU A 163 2.09 -40.20 6.84
C LEU A 163 0.87 -41.00 7.33
N LYS A 164 -0.05 -40.37 8.07
CA LYS A 164 -1.30 -41.00 8.51
C LYS A 164 -2.18 -41.41 7.34
N LEU A 165 -2.30 -40.54 6.32
CA LEU A 165 -3.07 -40.81 5.12
C LEU A 165 -2.50 -42.02 4.35
N PHE A 166 -1.17 -42.09 4.25
CA PHE A 166 -0.48 -43.23 3.65
C PHE A 166 -0.72 -44.53 4.43
N LEU A 167 -0.52 -44.52 5.75
CA LEU A 167 -0.73 -45.69 6.60
C LEU A 167 -2.17 -46.21 6.54
N PHE A 168 -3.17 -45.32 6.45
CA PHE A 168 -4.57 -45.70 6.28
C PHE A 168 -4.81 -46.40 4.93
N GLY A 169 -4.21 -45.89 3.85
CA GLY A 169 -4.25 -46.53 2.53
C GLY A 169 -3.63 -47.94 2.54
N CYS A 170 -2.46 -48.09 3.18
CA CYS A 170 -1.81 -49.40 3.36
C CYS A 170 -2.69 -50.38 4.17
N LEU A 171 -3.31 -49.93 5.26
CA LEU A 171 -4.20 -50.77 6.06
C LEU A 171 -5.41 -51.24 5.24
N GLY A 172 -6.00 -50.35 4.45
CA GLY A 172 -7.10 -50.70 3.53
C GLY A 172 -6.70 -51.76 2.50
N ALA A 173 -5.50 -51.65 1.92
CA ALA A 173 -4.96 -52.64 1.00
C ALA A 173 -4.75 -54.01 1.67
N VAL A 174 -4.26 -54.05 2.92
CA VAL A 174 -4.11 -55.29 3.71
C VAL A 174 -5.47 -55.94 3.97
N VAL A 175 -6.51 -55.17 4.29
CA VAL A 175 -7.86 -55.71 4.51
C VAL A 175 -8.41 -56.37 3.25
N ILE A 176 -8.23 -55.75 2.08
CA ILE A 176 -8.64 -56.34 0.79
C ILE A 176 -7.86 -57.64 0.51
N PHE A 177 -6.56 -57.64 0.79
CA PHE A 177 -5.71 -58.83 0.64
C PHE A 177 -6.16 -59.99 1.54
N LEU A 178 -6.48 -59.71 2.82
CA LEU A 178 -6.98 -60.72 3.75
C LEU A 178 -8.37 -61.24 3.34
N TRP A 179 -9.25 -60.37 2.87
CA TRP A 179 -10.56 -60.78 2.35
C TRP A 179 -10.44 -61.74 1.17
N TYR A 180 -9.50 -61.46 0.25
CA TYR A 180 -9.16 -62.34 -0.87
C TYR A 180 -8.70 -63.72 -0.38
N TRP A 181 -7.76 -63.75 0.58
CA TRP A 181 -7.21 -65.00 1.12
C TRP A 181 -8.29 -65.92 1.70
N ILE A 182 -9.32 -65.35 2.33
CA ILE A 182 -10.40 -66.10 2.98
C ILE A 182 -11.47 -66.58 1.98
N ASN A 183 -11.83 -65.76 0.98
CA ASN A 183 -13.00 -66.02 0.11
C ASN A 183 -12.64 -66.63 -1.26
N GLY A 184 -11.35 -66.71 -1.61
CA GLY A 184 -10.90 -67.54 -2.74
C GLY A 184 -11.28 -67.04 -4.13
N GLY A 185 -11.25 -65.72 -4.38
CA GLY A 185 -11.47 -65.18 -5.72
C GLY A 185 -11.05 -63.71 -5.88
N VAL A 186 -10.41 -63.38 -7.01
CA VAL A 186 -10.11 -61.99 -7.40
C VAL A 186 -11.02 -61.60 -8.56
N THR A 187 -11.83 -60.58 -8.36
CA THR A 187 -12.51 -59.92 -9.47
C THR A 187 -11.68 -58.73 -9.95
N PHE A 188 -11.78 -58.39 -11.23
CA PHE A 188 -11.04 -57.27 -11.82
C PHE A 188 -11.22 -55.96 -11.02
N TYR A 189 -12.43 -55.69 -10.52
CA TYR A 189 -12.71 -54.49 -9.74
C TYR A 189 -11.87 -54.40 -8.45
N MET A 190 -11.55 -55.52 -7.80
CA MET A 190 -10.78 -55.52 -6.54
C MET A 190 -9.32 -55.15 -6.74
N VAL A 191 -8.73 -55.53 -7.88
CA VAL A 191 -7.35 -55.13 -8.24
C VAL A 191 -7.28 -53.61 -8.45
N PHE A 192 -8.27 -53.05 -9.16
CA PHE A 192 -8.37 -51.61 -9.37
C PHE A 192 -8.64 -50.86 -8.05
N ALA A 193 -9.53 -51.37 -7.21
CA ALA A 193 -9.82 -50.78 -5.90
C ALA A 193 -8.58 -50.75 -5.00
N GLY A 194 -7.79 -51.84 -4.97
CA GLY A 194 -6.53 -51.90 -4.24
C GLY A 194 -5.49 -50.90 -4.76
N ALA A 195 -5.33 -50.81 -6.09
CA ALA A 195 -4.40 -49.86 -6.71
C ALA A 195 -4.78 -48.40 -6.41
N VAL A 196 -6.07 -48.06 -6.47
CA VAL A 196 -6.57 -46.71 -6.15
C VAL A 196 -6.38 -46.38 -4.66
N LEU A 197 -6.62 -47.33 -3.76
CA LEU A 197 -6.43 -47.14 -2.31
C LEU A 197 -4.98 -46.89 -1.88
N VAL A 198 -4.01 -47.29 -2.71
CA VAL A 198 -2.61 -46.98 -2.46
C VAL A 198 -2.21 -45.71 -3.22
N ALA A 199 -2.52 -45.62 -4.51
CA ALA A 199 -2.08 -44.52 -5.36
C ALA A 199 -2.71 -43.17 -4.99
N ALA A 200 -4.02 -43.12 -4.71
CA ALA A 200 -4.70 -41.86 -4.44
C ALA A 200 -4.22 -41.20 -3.11
N PRO A 201 -4.10 -41.92 -1.98
CA PRO A 201 -3.51 -41.37 -0.76
C PRO A 201 -2.08 -40.89 -0.93
N VAL A 202 -1.25 -41.62 -1.70
CA VAL A 202 0.14 -41.23 -1.98
C VAL A 202 0.19 -39.93 -2.77
N MET A 203 -0.58 -39.83 -3.87
CA MET A 203 -0.63 -38.61 -4.69
C MET A 203 -1.15 -37.41 -3.88
N LEU A 204 -2.17 -37.60 -3.05
CA LEU A 204 -2.70 -36.55 -2.19
C LEU A 204 -1.69 -36.14 -1.11
N ALA A 205 -0.97 -37.09 -0.51
CA ALA A 205 0.10 -36.82 0.44
C ALA A 205 1.22 -35.96 -0.18
N PHE A 206 1.67 -36.29 -1.39
CA PHE A 206 2.66 -35.47 -2.12
C PHE A 206 2.14 -34.06 -2.40
N ALA A 207 0.89 -33.93 -2.87
CA ALA A 207 0.29 -32.63 -3.15
C ALA A 207 0.20 -31.74 -1.90
N LEU A 208 -0.12 -32.32 -0.74
CA LEU A 208 -0.20 -31.59 0.54
C LEU A 208 1.18 -31.13 1.06
N ILE A 209 2.23 -31.91 0.78
CA ILE A 209 3.60 -31.56 1.16
C ILE A 209 4.15 -30.44 0.28
N ASP A 210 3.85 -30.48 -1.03
CA ASP A 210 4.44 -29.54 -2.00
C ASP A 210 3.76 -28.15 -1.99
N THR A 211 2.47 -28.10 -1.66
CA THR A 211 1.67 -26.86 -1.72
C THR A 211 1.93 -25.93 -0.54
N LYS A 212 2.89 -25.00 -0.64
CA LYS A 212 3.10 -23.99 0.42
C LYS A 212 1.87 -23.09 0.60
N SER A 213 1.48 -22.84 1.86
CA SER A 213 0.40 -21.89 2.16
C SER A 213 0.90 -20.45 2.03
N GLU A 214 -0.04 -19.52 1.79
CA GLU A 214 0.28 -18.08 1.74
C GLU A 214 0.97 -17.59 3.01
N PHE A 215 0.57 -18.13 4.17
CA PHE A 215 1.22 -17.86 5.44
C PHE A 215 2.72 -18.20 5.42
N ILE A 216 3.08 -19.39 4.92
CA ILE A 216 4.48 -19.85 4.85
C ILE A 216 5.28 -19.02 3.86
N LEU A 217 4.69 -18.66 2.71
CA LEU A 217 5.33 -17.77 1.74
C LEU A 217 5.68 -16.41 2.35
N ARG A 218 4.79 -15.86 3.19
CA ARG A 218 5.04 -14.62 3.94
C ARG A 218 6.16 -14.79 4.98
N GLN A 219 6.21 -15.91 5.69
CA GLN A 219 7.31 -16.19 6.63
C GLN A 219 8.67 -16.29 5.93
N GLU A 220 8.72 -16.99 4.79
CA GLU A 220 9.95 -17.11 4.00
C GLU A 220 10.41 -15.76 3.45
N ALA A 221 9.48 -14.90 3.02
CA ALA A 221 9.80 -13.54 2.57
C ALA A 221 10.39 -12.70 3.70
N ALA A 222 9.79 -12.73 4.89
CA ALA A 222 10.31 -12.04 6.06
C ALA A 222 11.72 -12.55 6.46
N ILE A 223 11.94 -13.86 6.48
CA ILE A 223 13.26 -14.45 6.75
C ILE A 223 14.31 -13.97 5.72
N ARG A 224 13.95 -13.92 4.43
CA ARG A 224 14.85 -13.40 3.39
C ARG A 224 15.25 -11.96 3.66
N GLU A 225 14.29 -11.10 4.01
CA GLU A 225 14.55 -9.70 4.33
C GLU A 225 15.45 -9.55 5.56
N ILE A 226 15.18 -10.31 6.63
CA ILE A 226 16.01 -10.32 7.84
C ILE A 226 17.45 -10.76 7.53
N ASN A 227 17.63 -11.80 6.72
CA ASN A 227 18.95 -12.28 6.33
C ASN A 227 19.72 -11.25 5.50
N VAL A 228 19.06 -10.52 4.60
CA VAL A 228 19.69 -9.42 3.85
C VAL A 228 20.19 -8.35 4.84
N ARG A 229 19.39 -8.00 5.85
CA ARG A 229 19.76 -6.97 6.83
C ARG A 229 20.89 -7.37 7.75
N LEU A 230 20.84 -8.58 8.27
CA LEU A 230 21.91 -9.16 9.08
C LEU A 230 23.24 -9.18 8.32
N LYS A 231 23.19 -9.56 7.03
CA LYS A 231 24.34 -9.50 6.12
C LYS A 231 24.84 -8.08 5.86
N GLU A 232 23.96 -7.12 5.59
CA GLU A 232 24.32 -5.70 5.42
C GLU A 232 25.02 -5.12 6.66
N ARG A 233 24.68 -5.62 7.85
CA ARG A 233 25.24 -5.19 9.14
C ARG A 233 26.47 -6.00 9.60
N GLY A 234 26.91 -6.99 8.83
CA GLY A 234 28.05 -7.85 9.19
C GLY A 234 27.81 -8.74 10.41
N ALA A 235 26.55 -9.04 10.73
CA ALA A 235 26.16 -9.94 11.81
C ALA A 235 25.47 -11.17 11.21
N GLU A 236 26.16 -12.30 11.08
CA GLU A 236 25.59 -13.55 10.54
C GLU A 236 24.94 -14.43 11.63
#